data_AF-A0A534PR92-F1
#
_entry.id   AF-A0A534PR92-F1
#
_cell.length_a   1.000
_cell.length_b   1.000
_cell.length_c   1.000
_cell.angle_alpha   90.00
_cell.angle_beta   90.00
_cell.angle_gamma   90.00
#
_symmetry.space_group_name_H-M   'P 1'
#
loop_
_entity.id
_entity.type
_entity.pdbx_description
1 polymer ?
#
loop_
_entity_poly.entity_id
_entity_poly.type
_entity_poly.pdbx_seq_one_letter_code
_entity_poly.pdbx_strand_id
1 'polypeptide(L)'
;MDSDLVIVGAGPAGISTAIEAREAGIATDRILVLEKGPVHSYAIRKYYDHVVYALGGTTPAGFLQATGIELLGGETSVPGPPAPRKA
;
A
#
# COMPACT_ATOMS: atom_id res chain seq x y z
N MET A 1 18.06 11.78 -6.83
CA MET A 1 17.38 10.62 -6.24
C MET A 1 17.60 9.49 -7.22
N ASP A 2 18.31 8.46 -6.80
CA ASP A 2 18.44 7.23 -7.58
C ASP A 2 17.30 6.32 -7.14
N SER A 3 16.37 6.03 -8.05
CA SER A 3 15.23 5.14 -7.79
C SER A 3 15.43 3.82 -8.51
N ASP A 4 15.23 2.71 -7.81
CA ASP A 4 15.35 1.38 -8.38
C ASP A 4 14.01 0.90 -8.96
N LEU A 5 12.90 1.48 -8.46
CA LEU A 5 11.55 1.20 -8.93
C LEU A 5 10.72 2.48 -8.97
N VAL A 6 10.11 2.74 -10.13
CA VAL A 6 9.13 3.82 -10.32
C VAL A 6 7.77 3.21 -10.61
N ILE A 7 6.76 3.61 -9.83
CA ILE A 7 5.36 3.18 -9.98
C ILE A 7 4.53 4.39 -10.39
N VAL A 8 3.87 4.32 -11.54
CA VAL A 8 3.01 5.39 -12.04
C VAL A 8 1.55 5.08 -11.73
N GLY A 9 0.99 5.82 -10.77
CA GLY A 9 -0.37 5.72 -10.23
C GLY A 9 -0.36 5.26 -8.78
N ALA A 10 -0.83 6.09 -7.84
CA ALA A 10 -0.97 5.74 -6.42
C ALA A 10 -2.40 5.28 -6.08
N GLY A 11 -3.00 4.51 -6.98
CA GLY A 11 -4.22 3.76 -6.69
C GLY A 11 -3.94 2.49 -5.87
N PRO A 12 -4.95 1.66 -5.64
CA PRO A 12 -4.80 0.40 -4.90
C PRO A 12 -3.70 -0.49 -5.47
N ALA A 13 -3.64 -0.62 -6.81
CA ALA A 13 -2.62 -1.41 -7.49
C ALA A 13 -1.21 -0.87 -7.25
N GLY A 14 -0.98 0.44 -7.42
CA GLY A 14 0.35 1.00 -7.26
C GLY A 14 0.84 1.01 -5.81
N ILE A 15 -0.04 1.26 -4.85
CA ILE A 15 0.28 1.14 -3.42
C ILE A 15 0.63 -0.32 -3.09
N SER A 16 -0.16 -1.27 -3.59
CA SER A 16 0.07 -2.71 -3.42
C SER A 16 1.44 -3.12 -4.00
N THR A 17 1.77 -2.67 -5.22
CA THR A 17 3.08 -2.91 -5.83
C THR A 17 4.23 -2.34 -4.99
N ALA A 18 4.07 -1.16 -4.40
CA ALA A 18 5.11 -0.56 -3.55
C ALA A 18 5.35 -1.36 -2.27
N ILE A 19 4.29 -1.92 -1.68
CA ILE A 19 4.37 -2.77 -0.49
C ILE A 19 5.07 -4.09 -0.83
N GLU A 20 4.66 -4.76 -1.91
CA GLU A 20 5.29 -6.01 -2.37
C GLU A 20 6.75 -5.81 -2.75
N ALA A 21 7.09 -4.69 -3.40
CA ALA A 21 8.47 -4.33 -3.71
C ALA A 21 9.33 -4.20 -2.44
N ARG A 22 8.78 -3.56 -1.40
CA ARG A 22 9.43 -3.48 -0.08
C ARG A 22 9.62 -4.86 0.53
N GLU A 23 8.61 -5.73 0.48
CA GLU A 23 8.68 -7.10 1.02
C GLU A 23 9.66 -7.99 0.25
N ALA A 24 9.83 -7.74 -1.05
CA ALA A 24 10.85 -8.34 -1.89
C ALA A 24 12.28 -7.79 -1.64
N GLY A 25 12.44 -6.82 -0.73
CA GLY A 25 13.73 -6.29 -0.29
C GLY A 25 14.17 -4.98 -0.96
N ILE A 26 13.30 -4.33 -1.74
CA ILE A 26 13.62 -3.00 -2.29
C ILE A 26 13.51 -1.97 -1.15
N ALA A 27 14.58 -1.21 -0.93
CA ALA A 27 14.61 -0.17 0.09
C ALA A 27 13.55 0.90 -0.19
N THR A 28 12.82 1.33 0.84
CA THR A 28 11.65 2.21 0.68
C THR A 28 12.00 3.58 0.07
N ASP A 29 13.19 4.11 0.35
CA ASP A 29 13.72 5.34 -0.23
C ASP A 29 14.13 5.21 -1.71
N ARG A 30 14.17 3.97 -2.23
CA ARG A 30 14.42 3.65 -3.65
C ARG A 30 13.14 3.39 -4.45
N ILE A 31 11.97 3.43 -3.80
CA ILE A 31 10.67 3.25 -4.43
C ILE A 31 10.00 4.62 -4.60
N LEU A 32 9.81 5.04 -5.84
CA LEU A 32 9.08 6.28 -6.16
C LEU A 32 7.68 5.95 -6.68
N VAL A 33 6.64 6.37 -5.95
CA VAL A 33 5.24 6.28 -6.41
C VAL A 33 4.77 7.66 -6.85
N LEU A 34 4.29 7.76 -8.08
CA LEU A 34 3.78 9.00 -8.66
C LEU A 34 2.26 8.95 -8.77
N GLU A 35 1.58 10.02 -8.39
CA GLU A 35 0.14 10.19 -8.59
C GLU A 35 -0.11 11.54 -9.24
N LYS A 36 -0.98 11.56 -10.25
CA LYS A 36 -1.36 12.81 -10.91
C LYS A 36 -2.31 13.63 -10.04
N GLY A 37 -3.15 12.95 -9.26
CA GLY A 37 -4.04 13.56 -8.29
C GLY A 37 -3.29 14.14 -7.09
N PRO A 38 -3.92 15.07 -6.35
CA PRO A 38 -3.32 15.69 -5.17
C PRO A 38 -3.18 14.72 -3.98
N VAL A 39 -3.80 13.54 -4.06
CA VAL A 39 -3.81 12.50 -3.01
C VAL A 39 -3.77 11.12 -3.66
N HIS A 40 -3.33 10.12 -2.91
CA HIS A 40 -3.44 8.72 -3.32
C HIS A 40 -4.92 8.28 -3.50
N SER A 41 -5.14 7.18 -4.21
CA SER A 41 -6.47 6.64 -4.52
C SER A 41 -7.42 7.70 -5.07
N TYR A 42 -6.91 8.66 -5.86
CA TYR A 42 -7.62 9.90 -6.19
C TYR A 42 -8.99 9.67 -6.84
N ALA A 43 -9.07 8.81 -7.86
CA ALA A 43 -10.34 8.51 -8.53
C ALA A 43 -11.37 7.91 -7.55
N ILE A 44 -10.90 7.04 -6.66
CA ILE A 44 -11.75 6.39 -5.66
C ILE A 44 -12.30 7.43 -4.68
N ARG A 45 -11.43 8.28 -4.13
CA ARG A 45 -11.82 9.37 -3.21
C ARG A 45 -12.69 10.44 -3.86
N LYS A 46 -12.59 10.62 -5.17
CA LYS A 46 -13.31 11.66 -5.91
C LYS A 46 -14.73 11.25 -6.30
N TYR A 47 -14.95 9.99 -6.64
CA TYR A 47 -16.20 9.54 -7.27
C TYR A 47 -17.04 8.60 -6.42
N TYR A 48 -16.56 8.15 -5.26
CA TYR A 48 -17.25 7.19 -4.43
C TYR A 48 -17.25 7.63 -2.96
N ASP A 49 -18.44 7.62 -2.35
CA ASP A 49 -18.60 7.87 -0.91
C ASP A 49 -18.30 6.62 -0.07
N HIS A 50 -18.49 5.44 -0.67
CA HIS A 50 -18.25 4.14 -0.05
C HIS A 50 -17.43 3.24 -0.98
N VAL A 51 -16.45 2.54 -0.42
CA VAL A 51 -15.50 1.72 -1.18
C VAL A 51 -15.33 0.39 -0.46
N VAL A 52 -15.53 -0.70 -1.19
CA VAL A 52 -15.24 -2.05 -0.71
C VAL A 52 -14.01 -2.57 -1.45
N TYR A 53 -12.93 -2.82 -0.71
CA TYR A 53 -11.73 -3.43 -1.25
C TYR A 53 -11.76 -4.94 -1.03
N ALA A 54 -12.01 -5.71 -2.09
CA ALA A 54 -11.84 -7.16 -2.10
C ALA A 54 -10.42 -7.50 -2.61
N LEU A 55 -9.40 -7.18 -1.81
CA LEU A 55 -8.03 -7.52 -2.14
C LEU A 55 -7.75 -8.96 -1.70
N GLY A 56 -7.84 -9.90 -2.63
CA GLY A 56 -7.30 -11.25 -2.42
C GLY A 56 -5.77 -11.27 -2.54
N GLY A 57 -5.10 -12.24 -1.90
CA GLY A 57 -3.64 -12.44 -1.98
C GLY A 57 -2.88 -12.13 -0.67
N THR A 58 -1.55 -12.12 -0.71
CA THR A 58 -0.64 -11.90 0.45
C THR A 58 -0.47 -10.42 0.83
N THR A 59 -0.79 -9.50 -0.07
CA THR A 59 -0.62 -8.05 0.09
C THR A 59 -1.56 -7.26 1.06
N PRO A 60 -2.65 -7.77 1.68
CA PRO A 60 -3.64 -6.86 2.29
C PRO A 60 -3.20 -6.14 3.58
N ALA A 61 -2.28 -6.70 4.37
CA ALA A 61 -2.02 -6.21 5.73
C ALA A 61 -1.46 -4.78 5.76
N GLY A 62 -0.43 -4.49 4.97
CA GLY A 62 0.20 -3.16 4.92
C GLY A 62 -0.68 -2.10 4.24
N PHE A 63 -1.46 -2.51 3.24
CA PHE A 63 -2.39 -1.61 2.54
C PHE A 63 -3.52 -1.16 3.48
N LEU A 64 -4.12 -2.11 4.22
CA LEU A 64 -5.22 -1.81 5.12
C LEU A 64 -4.78 -0.89 6.27
N GLN A 65 -3.61 -1.15 6.88
CA GLN A 65 -3.08 -0.32 7.96
C GLN A 65 -2.80 1.13 7.54
N ALA A 66 -2.25 1.36 6.34
CA ALA A 66 -1.90 2.71 5.87
C ALA A 66 -3.12 3.57 5.49
N THR A 67 -4.28 2.97 5.25
CA THR A 67 -5.48 3.69 4.79
C THR A 67 -6.32 4.29 5.92
N GLY A 68 -6.07 3.91 7.18
CA GLY A 68 -6.88 4.35 8.33
C GLY A 68 -8.32 3.83 8.32
N ILE A 69 -8.61 2.79 7.51
CA ILE A 69 -9.93 2.16 7.42
C ILE A 69 -10.09 1.15 8.56
N GLU A 70 -11.17 1.29 9.34
CA GLU A 70 -11.54 0.34 10.38
C GLU A 70 -12.05 -0.97 9.77
N LEU A 71 -11.51 -2.10 10.22
CA LEU A 71 -11.90 -3.43 9.75
C LEU A 71 -13.11 -3.93 10.56
N LEU A 72 -14.25 -4.12 9.90
CA LEU A 72 -15.44 -4.71 10.53
C LEU A 72 -15.40 -6.25 10.36
N GLY A 73 -15.21 -6.99 11.46
CA GLY A 73 -15.52 -8.44 11.49
C GLY A 73 -14.55 -9.42 12.15
N GLY A 74 -13.43 -9.04 12.77
CA GLY A 74 -12.63 -10.01 13.53
C GLY A 74 -11.20 -9.57 13.88
N GLU A 75 -10.88 -9.71 15.16
CA GLU A 75 -9.64 -9.48 15.93
C GLU A 75 -8.51 -8.61 15.33
N THR A 76 -8.27 -7.51 16.04
CA THR A 76 -7.06 -6.69 15.94
C THR A 76 -5.84 -7.47 16.41
N SER A 77 -5.18 -8.19 15.51
CA SER A 77 -3.73 -8.43 15.60
C SER A 77 -3.15 -8.75 14.22
N VAL A 78 -3.09 -7.74 13.35
CA VAL A 78 -2.09 -7.82 12.28
C VAL A 78 -0.74 -7.72 12.98
N PRO A 79 0.15 -8.73 12.91
CA PRO A 79 1.47 -8.64 13.52
C PRO A 79 2.13 -7.35 13.01
N GLY A 80 2.84 -6.64 13.90
CA GLY A 80 3.72 -5.58 13.44
C GLY A 80 4.62 -6.09 12.31
N PRO A 81 5.07 -5.23 11.39
CA PRO A 81 5.92 -5.64 10.27
C PRO A 81 7.04 -6.56 10.78
N PRO A 82 7.36 -7.65 10.07
CA PRO A 82 8.39 -8.59 10.52
C PRO A 82 9.66 -7.80 10.84
N ALA A 83 10.26 -8.08 12.00
CA ALA A 83 11.48 -7.41 12.42
C ALA A 83 12.49 -7.46 11.26
N PRO A 84 13.20 -6.36 10.97
CA PRO A 84 14.14 -6.34 9.85
C PRO A 84 15.08 -7.53 9.99
N ARG A 85 15.14 -8.38 8.95
CA ARG A 85 16.10 -9.48 8.91
C ARG A 85 17.47 -8.83 8.97
N LYS A 86 18.23 -9.11 10.04
CA LYS A 86 19.65 -8.74 10.10
C LYS A 86 20.34 -9.42 8.91
N ALA A 87 21.11 -8.63 8.18
CA ALA A 87 22.01 -9.11 7.13
C ALA A 87 23.01 -10.14 7.68
#